data_AF-A0A7G7W307-F1
#
_entry.id   AF-A0A7G7W307-F1
#
_cell.length_a   1.000
_cell.length_b   1.000
_cell.length_c   1.000
_cell.angle_alpha   90.00
_cell.angle_beta   90.00
_cell.angle_gamma   90.00
#
_symmetry.space_group_name_H-M   'P 1'
#
loop_
_entity.id
_entity.type
_entity.pdbx_description
1 polymer ?
#
loop_
_entity_poly.entity_id
_entity_poly.type
_entity_poly.pdbx_seq_one_letter_code
_entity_poly.pdbx_strand_id
1 'polypeptide(L)'
;MKYLSTLLFALATLVSCSKDSKKEDPEPKYHITVHVTGQNLAGLNTSARITSTYDFAGVNNQTGPGPGYTEAYSTATVDKTYDLGEFGAYDLVEVQLTYPATRPTGTVLKADILVDGVVKKSCGTATSNNYAAIETDNL
;
A
#
# COMPACT_ATOMS: atom_id res chain seq x y z
N MET A 1 4.03 -8.25 -85.35
CA MET A 1 2.76 -8.44 -84.61
C MET A 1 3.10 -8.25 -83.14
N LYS A 2 3.06 -7.04 -82.53
CA LYS A 2 1.92 -6.21 -82.09
C LYS A 2 0.91 -6.96 -81.21
N TYR A 3 0.99 -6.74 -79.89
CA TYR A 3 -0.02 -6.25 -78.90
C TYR A 3 0.79 -5.98 -77.62
N LEU A 4 1.05 -4.80 -77.06
CA LEU A 4 0.36 -3.51 -76.84
C LEU A 4 -0.80 -3.56 -75.83
N SER A 5 -0.51 -2.95 -74.66
CA SER A 5 -1.41 -2.28 -73.69
C SER A 5 -2.35 -3.13 -72.82
N THR A 6 -2.81 -2.76 -71.62
CA THR A 6 -2.52 -1.81 -70.50
C THR A 6 -3.74 -1.98 -69.57
N LEU A 7 -3.60 -2.18 -68.25
CA LEU A 7 -4.52 -1.75 -67.14
C LEU A 7 -4.12 -2.53 -65.86
N LEU A 8 -3.60 -1.95 -64.78
CA LEU A 8 -4.06 -0.84 -63.92
C LEU A 8 -5.28 -1.21 -63.03
N PHE A 9 -5.09 -1.01 -61.72
CA PHE A 9 -6.04 -1.01 -60.60
C PHE A 9 -6.54 -2.34 -60.01
N ALA A 10 -5.96 -2.73 -58.87
CA ALA A 10 -6.64 -2.89 -57.59
C ALA A 10 -5.58 -3.23 -56.53
N LEU A 11 -5.65 -2.85 -55.26
CA LEU A 11 -6.39 -1.85 -54.50
C LEU A 11 -5.70 -1.95 -53.14
N ALA A 12 -5.45 -0.81 -52.50
CA ALA A 12 -4.81 -0.75 -51.19
C ALA A 12 -5.53 -1.65 -50.16
N THR A 13 -4.76 -2.50 -49.48
CA THR A 13 -5.03 -2.87 -48.09
C THR A 13 -3.80 -2.49 -47.25
N LEU A 14 -3.58 -1.18 -47.16
CA LEU A 14 -3.02 -0.65 -45.93
C LEU A 14 -4.00 -0.98 -44.79
N VAL A 15 -3.42 -1.20 -43.61
CA VAL A 15 -4.09 -1.24 -42.31
C VAL A 15 -4.75 -2.57 -41.94
N SER A 16 -3.92 -3.51 -41.51
CA SER A 16 -4.11 -4.02 -40.14
C SER A 16 -2.73 -4.25 -39.51
N CYS A 17 -2.02 -3.14 -39.28
CA CYS A 17 -1.21 -3.04 -38.07
C CYS A 17 -2.24 -3.15 -36.94
N SER A 18 -2.58 -4.39 -36.58
CA SER A 18 -3.35 -4.66 -35.37
C SER A 18 -2.52 -4.02 -34.29
N LYS A 19 -3.05 -2.89 -33.82
CA LYS A 19 -2.48 -2.04 -32.80
C LYS A 19 -1.88 -2.99 -31.77
N ASP A 20 -0.57 -2.89 -31.59
CA ASP A 20 0.05 -3.32 -30.35
C ASP A 20 -0.85 -2.77 -29.27
N SER A 21 -1.63 -3.66 -28.66
CA SER A 21 -2.38 -3.38 -27.46
C SER A 21 -1.31 -2.83 -26.55
N LYS A 22 -1.35 -1.51 -26.32
CA LYS A 22 -0.45 -0.85 -25.41
C LYS A 22 -0.45 -1.73 -24.18
N LYS A 23 0.70 -2.35 -23.90
CA LYS A 23 0.94 -2.99 -22.62
C LYS A 23 0.57 -1.89 -21.64
N GLU A 24 -0.54 -2.06 -20.95
CA GLU A 24 -0.93 -1.22 -19.83
C GLU A 24 0.34 -1.11 -19.00
N ASP A 25 0.83 0.12 -18.80
CA ASP A 25 1.98 0.31 -17.93
C ASP A 25 1.65 -0.42 -16.64
N PRO A 26 2.56 -1.26 -16.12
CA PRO A 26 2.28 -2.00 -14.90
C PRO A 26 1.84 -0.97 -13.85
N GLU A 27 0.65 -1.17 -13.28
CA GLU A 27 0.13 -0.30 -12.23
C GLU A 27 1.23 -0.07 -11.18
N PRO A 28 1.41 1.17 -10.70
CA PRO A 28 2.46 1.47 -9.74
C PRO A 28 2.32 0.52 -8.55
N LYS A 29 3.42 -0.16 -8.22
CA LYS A 29 3.53 -1.02 -7.05
C LYS A 29 4.37 -0.31 -6.00
N TYR A 30 3.83 -0.25 -4.79
CA TYR A 30 4.42 0.37 -3.63
C TYR A 30 4.80 -0.71 -2.62
N HIS A 31 6.05 -0.73 -2.17
CA HIS A 31 6.45 -1.62 -1.08
C HIS A 31 6.09 -0.98 0.26
N ILE A 32 5.16 -1.58 1.00
CA ILE A 32 4.67 -1.03 2.26
C ILE A 32 5.20 -1.83 3.45
N THR A 33 5.78 -1.11 4.40
CA THR A 33 6.15 -1.65 5.71
C THR A 33 5.59 -0.78 6.83
N VAL A 34 5.37 -1.38 8.00
CA VAL A 34 4.98 -0.65 9.22
C VAL A 34 6.06 -0.86 10.27
N HIS A 35 6.67 0.23 10.73
CA HIS A 35 7.66 0.20 11.80
C HIS A 35 7.02 0.63 13.12
N VAL A 36 7.04 -0.24 14.12
CA VAL A 36 6.52 0.02 15.46
C VAL A 36 7.66 0.14 16.44
N THR A 37 7.70 1.26 17.15
CA THR A 37 8.67 1.54 18.21
C THR A 37 7.97 1.88 19.51
N GLY A 38 8.61 1.54 20.63
CA GLY A 38 8.06 1.87 21.93
C GLY A 38 9.00 1.67 23.10
N GLN A 39 8.71 2.36 24.19
CA GLN A 39 9.51 2.42 25.40
C GLN A 39 8.61 2.49 26.63
N ASN A 40 9.09 1.93 27.74
CA ASN A 40 8.39 1.83 29.02
C ASN A 40 7.04 1.11 28.93
N LEU A 41 6.97 0.03 28.13
CA LEU A 41 5.74 -0.72 27.86
C LEU A 41 5.48 -1.88 28.84
N ALA A 42 6.45 -2.18 29.72
CA ALA A 42 6.39 -3.35 30.59
C ALA A 42 5.11 -3.34 31.46
N GLY A 43 4.31 -4.40 31.35
CA GLY A 43 3.07 -4.56 32.12
C GLY A 43 1.90 -3.67 31.66
N LEU A 44 2.02 -2.93 30.56
CA LEU A 44 0.97 -2.01 30.09
C LEU A 44 -0.05 -2.66 29.13
N ASN A 45 0.13 -3.92 28.73
CA ASN A 45 -0.74 -4.62 27.78
C ASN A 45 -1.00 -3.83 26.49
N THR A 46 0.04 -3.17 25.97
CA THR A 46 -0.07 -2.41 24.72
C THR A 46 -0.09 -3.31 23.51
N SER A 47 -0.72 -2.88 22.42
CA SER A 47 -0.75 -3.66 21.17
C SER A 47 -0.78 -2.77 19.94
N ALA A 48 -0.44 -3.38 18.79
CA ALA A 48 -0.68 -2.84 17.47
C ALA A 48 -1.56 -3.79 16.67
N ARG A 49 -2.53 -3.23 15.94
CA ARG A 49 -3.31 -3.91 14.91
C ARG A 49 -3.07 -3.21 13.58
N ILE A 50 -2.51 -3.95 12.63
CA ILE A 50 -2.19 -3.49 11.29
C ILE A 50 -3.10 -4.25 10.33
N THR A 51 -3.87 -3.52 9.54
CA THR A 51 -4.77 -4.09 8.52
C THR A 51 -4.49 -3.46 7.17
N SER A 52 -4.75 -4.21 6.12
CA SER A 52 -4.77 -3.67 4.77
C SER A 52 -5.96 -4.20 3.98
N THR A 53 -6.38 -3.43 2.99
CA THR A 53 -7.48 -3.74 2.08
C THR A 53 -7.03 -3.42 0.67
N TYR A 54 -7.05 -4.41 -0.22
CA TYR A 54 -6.83 -4.19 -1.64
C TYR A 54 -8.04 -3.50 -2.27
N ASP A 55 -7.83 -2.63 -3.26
CA ASP A 55 -8.87 -1.93 -4.03
C ASP A 55 -9.98 -1.38 -3.11
N PHE A 56 -9.57 -0.61 -2.09
CA PHE A 56 -10.46 -0.03 -1.08
C PHE A 56 -11.50 0.90 -1.71
N ALA A 57 -11.14 1.62 -2.77
CA ALA A 57 -12.07 2.47 -3.52
C ALA A 57 -13.05 1.69 -4.41
N GLY A 58 -12.84 0.38 -4.62
CA GLY A 58 -13.70 -0.48 -5.45
C GLY A 58 -13.65 -0.17 -6.93
N VAL A 59 -12.56 0.44 -7.40
CA VAL A 59 -12.36 0.86 -8.80
C VAL A 59 -12.11 -0.35 -9.70
N ASN A 60 -11.41 -1.36 -9.18
CA ASN A 60 -10.95 -2.52 -9.93
C ASN A 60 -11.82 -3.80 -9.72
N ASN A 61 -12.90 -3.71 -8.93
CA ASN A 61 -13.74 -4.85 -8.52
C ASN A 61 -12.95 -5.99 -7.84
N GLN A 62 -11.86 -5.64 -7.14
CA GLN A 62 -10.98 -6.59 -6.45
C GLN A 62 -10.90 -6.33 -4.95
N THR A 63 -11.87 -5.58 -4.40
CA THR A 63 -11.90 -5.23 -2.98
C THR A 63 -11.83 -6.47 -2.11
N GLY A 64 -10.82 -6.53 -1.24
CA GLY A 64 -10.60 -7.68 -0.37
C GLY A 64 -9.54 -7.45 0.69
N PRO A 65 -9.48 -8.31 1.72
CA PRO A 65 -8.47 -8.17 2.76
C PRO A 65 -7.07 -8.41 2.20
N GLY A 66 -6.14 -7.52 2.53
CA GLY A 66 -4.71 -7.73 2.35
C GLY A 66 -4.03 -8.30 3.59
N PRO A 67 -2.68 -8.41 3.59
CA PRO A 67 -1.89 -8.81 4.74
C PRO A 67 -2.15 -7.93 5.98
N GLY A 68 -2.06 -8.53 7.15
CA GLY A 68 -2.28 -7.82 8.41
C GLY A 68 -1.62 -8.52 9.58
N TYR A 69 -1.38 -7.75 10.64
CA TYR A 69 -0.71 -8.23 11.84
C TYR A 69 -1.45 -7.73 13.09
N THR A 70 -1.45 -8.54 14.13
CA THR A 70 -1.91 -8.11 15.46
C THR A 70 -0.95 -8.64 16.48
N GLU A 71 -0.37 -7.75 17.28
CA GLU A 71 0.65 -8.11 18.26
C GLU A 71 0.49 -7.32 19.54
N ALA A 72 0.61 -8.03 20.66
CA ALA A 72 0.70 -7.44 21.99
C ALA A 72 2.16 -7.36 22.42
N TYR A 73 2.54 -6.21 22.99
CA TYR A 73 3.87 -5.95 23.50
C TYR A 73 3.88 -6.08 25.01
N SER A 74 4.62 -7.06 25.52
CA SER A 74 4.81 -7.33 26.95
C SER A 74 6.19 -6.91 27.47
N THR A 75 7.14 -6.66 26.57
CA THR A 75 8.50 -6.21 26.87
C THR A 75 8.54 -4.72 27.19
N ALA A 76 9.61 -4.26 27.84
CA ALA A 76 9.77 -2.83 28.15
C ALA A 76 9.94 -1.96 26.89
N THR A 77 10.48 -2.53 25.83
CA THR A 77 10.76 -1.86 24.55
C THR A 77 10.25 -2.70 23.38
N VAL A 78 9.91 -2.03 22.30
CA VAL A 78 9.65 -2.65 20.99
C VAL A 78 10.35 -1.83 19.91
N ASP A 79 10.93 -2.55 18.95
CA ASP A 79 11.46 -2.02 17.70
C ASP A 79 11.27 -3.13 16.67
N LYS A 80 10.21 -3.02 15.87
CA LYS A 80 9.78 -4.10 14.98
C LYS A 80 9.20 -3.55 13.69
N THR A 81 9.63 -4.11 12.58
CA THR A 81 9.08 -3.82 11.25
C THR A 81 8.21 -4.98 10.78
N TYR A 82 7.01 -4.65 10.32
CA TYR A 82 6.06 -5.56 9.69
C TYR A 82 6.07 -5.30 8.19
N ASP A 83 6.45 -6.30 7.42
CA ASP A 83 6.42 -6.24 5.96
C ASP A 83 5.02 -6.64 5.47
N LEU A 84 4.34 -5.72 4.78
CA LEU A 84 3.03 -5.97 4.19
C LEU A 84 3.12 -6.37 2.71
N GLY A 85 4.28 -6.18 2.07
CA GLY A 85 4.50 -6.50 0.66
C GLY A 85 4.13 -5.35 -0.30
N GLU A 86 3.79 -5.74 -1.52
CA GLU A 86 3.53 -4.83 -2.64
C GLU A 86 2.05 -4.49 -2.76
N PHE A 87 1.74 -3.21 -2.88
CA PHE A 87 0.38 -2.68 -3.03
C PHE A 87 0.24 -1.88 -4.33
N GLY A 88 -0.91 -2.00 -4.97
CA GLY A 88 -1.28 -1.23 -6.15
C GLY A 88 -1.83 0.16 -5.78
N ALA A 89 -2.38 0.86 -6.76
CA ALA A 89 -3.19 2.05 -6.51
C ALA A 89 -4.52 1.68 -5.83
N TYR A 90 -5.10 2.62 -5.07
CA TYR A 90 -6.38 2.47 -4.37
C TYR A 90 -6.43 1.45 -3.22
N ASP A 91 -5.29 0.97 -2.77
CA ASP A 91 -5.20 0.11 -1.60
C ASP A 91 -5.18 0.95 -0.32
N LEU A 92 -5.63 0.36 0.78
CA LEU A 92 -5.66 1.00 2.10
C LEU A 92 -4.77 0.22 3.08
N VAL A 93 -3.95 0.94 3.85
CA VAL A 93 -3.24 0.40 5.01
C VAL A 93 -3.59 1.20 6.24
N GLU A 94 -3.93 0.51 7.32
CA GLU A 94 -4.34 1.09 8.59
C GLU A 94 -3.51 0.53 9.75
N VAL A 95 -3.20 1.38 10.72
CA VAL A 95 -2.53 1.00 11.95
C VAL A 95 -3.29 1.59 13.13
N GLN A 96 -3.70 0.71 14.05
CA GLN A 96 -4.33 1.05 15.31
C GLN A 96 -3.43 0.62 16.47
N LEU A 97 -3.02 1.58 17.28
CA LEU A 97 -2.30 1.36 18.53
C LEU A 97 -3.28 1.30 19.70
N THR A 98 -3.01 0.42 20.66
CA THR A 98 -3.75 0.34 21.93
C THR A 98 -2.77 0.45 23.08
N TYR A 99 -3.07 1.32 24.03
CA TYR A 99 -2.33 1.46 25.28
C TYR A 99 -3.26 1.98 26.39
N PRO A 100 -2.92 1.77 27.68
CA PRO A 100 -3.79 2.16 28.78
C PRO A 100 -3.85 3.68 28.93
N ALA A 101 -5.02 4.18 29.33
CA ALA A 101 -5.25 5.60 29.58
C ALA A 101 -4.28 6.15 30.65
N THR A 102 -4.10 5.38 31.73
CA THR A 102 -3.12 5.66 32.80
C THR A 102 -1.84 4.88 32.53
N ARG A 103 -0.71 5.59 32.44
CA ARG A 103 0.61 5.01 32.18
C ARG A 103 1.71 5.87 32.81
N PRO A 104 2.88 5.29 33.13
CA PRO A 104 4.01 6.05 33.62
C PRO A 104 4.44 7.16 32.64
N THR A 105 4.93 8.27 33.19
CA THR A 105 5.54 9.34 32.40
C THR A 105 6.66 8.79 31.54
N GLY A 106 6.73 9.20 30.27
CA GLY A 106 7.72 8.70 29.33
C GLY A 106 7.33 7.39 28.63
N THR A 107 6.12 6.88 28.83
CA THR A 107 5.59 5.78 28.00
C THR A 107 5.38 6.24 26.56
N VAL A 108 6.00 5.53 25.63
CA VAL A 108 5.95 5.83 24.19
C VAL A 108 5.56 4.56 23.44
N LEU A 109 4.58 4.70 22.55
CA LEU A 109 4.29 3.73 21.49
C LEU A 109 3.98 4.53 20.24
N LYS A 110 4.66 4.20 19.15
CA LYS A 110 4.58 4.89 17.86
C LYS A 110 4.56 3.85 16.75
N ALA A 111 3.78 4.11 15.71
CA ALA A 111 3.88 3.39 14.45
C ALA A 111 4.09 4.37 13.31
N ASP A 112 4.95 3.98 12.38
CA ASP A 112 5.23 4.66 11.12
C ASP A 112 4.82 3.74 9.98
N ILE A 113 4.01 4.23 9.04
CA ILE A 113 3.72 3.56 7.78
C ILE A 113 4.71 4.09 6.75
N LEU A 114 5.55 3.19 6.23
CA LEU A 114 6.59 3.49 5.26
C LEU A 114 6.19 2.95 3.89
N VAL A 115 6.34 3.79 2.88
CA VAL A 115 6.17 3.46 1.46
C VAL A 115 7.52 3.62 0.80
N ASP A 116 8.03 2.54 0.21
CA ASP A 116 9.36 2.49 -0.41
C ASP A 116 10.47 2.99 0.53
N GLY A 117 10.34 2.66 1.83
CA GLY A 117 11.26 3.07 2.88
C GLY A 117 11.09 4.51 3.39
N VAL A 118 10.14 5.28 2.88
CA VAL A 118 9.85 6.67 3.31
C VAL A 118 8.62 6.70 4.21
N VAL A 119 8.74 7.32 5.38
CA VAL A 119 7.59 7.52 6.29
C VAL A 119 6.57 8.45 5.64
N LYS A 120 5.37 7.94 5.38
CA LYS A 120 4.24 8.71 4.82
C LYS A 120 3.24 9.11 5.89
N LYS A 121 3.04 8.26 6.90
CA LYS A 121 2.12 8.52 8.01
C LYS A 121 2.66 7.95 9.31
N SER A 122 2.31 8.61 10.41
CA SER A 122 2.65 8.16 11.76
C SER A 122 1.44 8.27 12.67
N CYS A 123 1.35 7.37 13.65
CA CYS A 123 0.47 7.52 14.80
C CYS A 123 1.21 7.20 16.10
N GLY A 124 0.65 7.68 17.21
CA GLY A 124 1.22 7.51 18.54
C GLY A 124 1.98 8.71 19.10
N THR A 125 2.11 8.67 20.42
CA THR A 125 2.70 9.62 21.40
C THR A 125 1.99 10.95 21.70
N ALA A 126 2.11 11.30 23.00
CA ALA A 126 1.58 12.41 23.81
C ALA A 126 0.09 12.77 23.69
N THR A 127 -0.43 12.93 22.47
CA THR A 127 -1.74 13.52 22.19
C THR A 127 -2.60 12.57 21.35
N SER A 128 -3.14 11.53 21.99
CA SER A 128 -4.38 10.80 21.64
C SER A 128 -4.57 10.19 20.24
N ASN A 129 -3.75 10.46 19.22
CA ASN A 129 -3.96 9.88 17.90
C ASN A 129 -3.29 8.51 17.81
N ASN A 130 -4.10 7.47 18.05
CA ASN A 130 -3.68 6.08 18.05
C ASN A 130 -3.91 5.39 16.71
N TYR A 131 -4.25 6.16 15.68
CA TYR A 131 -4.63 5.63 14.38
C TYR A 131 -3.89 6.37 13.26
N ALA A 132 -3.38 5.60 12.30
CA ALA A 132 -2.84 6.11 11.05
C ALA A 132 -3.42 5.28 9.91
N ALA A 133 -3.70 5.94 8.79
CA ALA A 133 -4.08 5.28 7.55
C ALA A 133 -3.45 5.99 6.36
N ILE A 134 -3.17 5.23 5.31
CA ILE A 134 -2.81 5.72 3.98
C ILE A 134 -3.65 4.99 2.94
N GLU A 135 -4.18 5.75 1.99
CA GLU A 135 -4.72 5.22 0.73
C GLU A 135 -3.64 5.45 -0.33
N THR A 136 -3.32 4.41 -1.11
CA THR A 136 -2.16 4.43 -2.02
C THR A 136 -2.35 5.26 -3.28
N ASP A 137 -3.58 5.70 -3.55
CA ASP A 137 -3.92 6.64 -4.63
C ASP A 137 -3.48 8.08 -4.35
N ASN A 138 -3.15 8.40 -3.09
CA ASN A 138 -2.73 9.73 -2.63
C ASN A 138 -1.22 9.83 -2.32
N LEU A 139 -0.39 8.89 -2.81
CA LEU A 139 1.03 8.74 -2.45
C LEU A 139 2.04 9.49 -3.32
#